data_AF-A0A5J6P845-F1
#
_entry.id   AF-A0A5J6P845-F1
#
_cell.length_a   1.000
_cell.length_b   1.000
_cell.length_c   1.000
_cell.angle_alpha   90.00
_cell.angle_beta   90.00
_cell.angle_gamma   90.00
#
_symmetry.space_group_name_H-M   'P 1'
#
loop_
_entity.id
_entity.type
_entity.pdbx_description
1 polymer ?
#
loop_
_entity_poly.entity_id
_entity_poly.type
_entity_poly.pdbx_seq_one_letter_code
_entity_poly.pdbx_strand_id
1 'polypeptide(L)'
;MKLICILLSIALLVLAGHYTVLYLDNQTLSQQLTKQQADFDTRLQQERASYQKKIDSLQDFIAFGQNNKAPTISNSAQPASTPAQTTNLSIMQQENLKRTLEKKYSLLMSRLGLSGLAQSELQSLLEQREQILNASSIGYYSSQKEIEEAVNRQQQGLGDIDRQIAQLLSSPEDRKTYDLLKDSAYEQYQMNNFFDEAQGSSPIPTEKREALLISKLEQKQEFMRYMEASGSSIQNASTEEKPFLIEKAHEALHDYKDNFLNNARANLTPDQYDALREREQKQFDEMWESLKAGWGAQ
;
A
#
# COMPACT_ATOMS: atom_id res chain seq x y z
N MET A 1 -76.48 -47.10 -9.68
CA MET A 1 -76.07 -45.82 -9.04
C MET A 1 -75.04 -46.00 -7.92
N LYS A 2 -75.27 -46.81 -6.87
CA LYS A 2 -74.35 -46.92 -5.71
C LYS A 2 -72.89 -47.27 -6.07
N LEU A 3 -72.67 -48.22 -6.99
CA LEU A 3 -71.33 -48.61 -7.43
C LEU A 3 -70.57 -47.48 -8.17
N ILE A 4 -71.28 -46.68 -8.96
CA ILE A 4 -70.69 -45.54 -9.69
C ILE A 4 -70.25 -44.47 -8.69
N CYS A 5 -71.06 -44.19 -7.65
CA CYS A 5 -70.70 -43.25 -6.60
C CYS A 5 -69.47 -43.69 -5.80
N ILE A 6 -69.31 -44.99 -5.55
CA ILE A 6 -68.13 -45.54 -4.86
C ILE A 6 -66.88 -45.36 -5.73
N LEU A 7 -66.95 -45.71 -7.02
CA LEU A 7 -65.83 -45.53 -7.95
C LEU A 7 -65.43 -44.05 -8.10
N LEU A 8 -66.42 -43.14 -8.18
CA LEU A 8 -66.17 -41.70 -8.24
C LEU A 8 -65.52 -41.18 -6.97
N SER A 9 -65.93 -41.68 -5.80
CA SER A 9 -65.34 -41.30 -4.51
C SER A 9 -63.89 -41.75 -4.38
N ILE A 10 -63.56 -42.95 -4.87
CA ILE A 10 -62.19 -43.47 -4.91
C ILE A 10 -61.34 -42.64 -5.87
N ALA A 11 -61.84 -42.33 -7.07
CA ALA A 11 -61.13 -41.49 -8.03
C ALA A 11 -60.84 -40.08 -7.47
N LEU A 12 -61.80 -39.49 -6.75
CA LEU A 12 -61.63 -38.19 -6.09
C LEU A 12 -60.58 -38.23 -4.97
N LEU A 13 -60.53 -39.32 -4.20
CA LEU A 13 -59.51 -39.53 -3.17
C LEU A 13 -58.10 -39.66 -3.77
N VAL A 14 -57.96 -40.39 -4.88
CA VAL A 14 -56.69 -40.54 -5.60
C VAL A 14 -56.22 -39.19 -6.19
N LEU A 15 -57.14 -38.43 -6.79
CA LEU A 15 -56.86 -37.08 -7.31
C LEU A 15 -56.48 -36.10 -6.19
N ALA A 16 -57.18 -36.12 -5.07
CA ALA A 16 -56.87 -35.29 -3.91
C ALA A 16 -55.49 -35.62 -3.34
N GLY A 17 -55.15 -36.91 -3.22
CA GLY A 17 -53.83 -37.38 -2.79
C GLY A 17 -52.72 -36.90 -3.72
N HIS A 18 -52.90 -37.04 -5.04
CA HIS A 18 -51.94 -36.53 -6.02
C HIS A 18 -51.79 -35.01 -5.97
N TYR A 19 -52.88 -34.27 -5.79
CA TYR A 19 -52.85 -32.81 -5.66
C TYR A 19 -52.07 -32.36 -4.42
N THR A 20 -52.26 -33.03 -3.27
CA THR A 20 -51.48 -32.71 -2.06
C THR A 20 -49.99 -32.96 -2.23
N VAL A 21 -49.59 -34.05 -2.92
CA VAL A 21 -48.18 -34.33 -3.20
C VAL A 21 -47.59 -33.27 -4.11
N LEU A 22 -48.27 -32.93 -5.21
CA LEU A 22 -47.85 -31.86 -6.13
C LEU A 22 -47.74 -30.49 -5.45
N TYR A 23 -48.66 -30.18 -4.53
CA TYR A 23 -48.63 -28.93 -3.77
C TYR A 23 -47.42 -28.85 -2.83
N LEU A 24 -47.12 -29.94 -2.10
CA LEU A 24 -45.96 -30.03 -1.21
C LEU A 24 -44.65 -29.94 -1.99
N ASP A 25 -44.58 -30.58 -3.15
CA ASP A 25 -43.39 -30.56 -4.01
C ASP A 25 -43.14 -29.16 -4.57
N ASN A 26 -44.21 -28.46 -4.99
CA ASN A 26 -44.13 -27.07 -5.44
C ASN A 26 -43.71 -26.11 -4.32
N GLN A 27 -44.23 -26.27 -3.09
CA GLN A 27 -43.75 -25.50 -1.94
C GLN A 27 -42.26 -25.76 -1.66
N THR A 28 -41.83 -27.01 -1.75
CA THR A 28 -40.43 -27.40 -1.51
C THR A 28 -39.52 -26.80 -2.58
N LEU A 29 -39.91 -26.87 -3.86
CA LEU A 29 -39.17 -26.23 -4.96
C LEU A 29 -39.09 -24.71 -4.81
N SER A 30 -40.19 -24.06 -4.43
CA SER A 30 -40.23 -22.61 -4.21
C SER A 30 -39.30 -22.18 -3.07
N GLN A 31 -39.26 -22.95 -1.97
CA GLN A 31 -38.34 -22.72 -0.87
C GLN A 31 -36.87 -22.94 -1.28
N GLN A 32 -36.59 -24.00 -2.05
CA GLN A 32 -35.24 -24.26 -2.56
C GLN A 32 -34.76 -23.15 -3.49
N LEU A 33 -35.62 -22.67 -4.39
CA LEU A 33 -35.30 -21.59 -5.32
C LEU A 33 -35.03 -20.27 -4.57
N THR A 34 -35.86 -19.94 -3.58
CA THR A 34 -35.66 -18.74 -2.73
C THR A 34 -34.35 -18.83 -1.96
N LYS A 35 -34.04 -20.00 -1.38
CA LYS A 35 -32.79 -20.23 -0.66
C LYS A 35 -31.58 -20.12 -1.59
N GLN A 36 -31.66 -20.72 -2.78
CA GLN A 36 -30.58 -20.68 -3.76
C GLN A 36 -30.33 -19.25 -4.25
N GLN A 37 -31.38 -18.47 -4.47
CA GLN A 37 -31.29 -17.07 -4.87
C GLN A 37 -30.63 -16.21 -3.78
N ALA A 38 -31.02 -16.38 -2.52
CA ALA A 38 -30.38 -15.70 -1.39
C ALA A 38 -28.89 -16.08 -1.24
N ASP A 39 -28.53 -17.34 -1.47
CA ASP A 39 -27.15 -17.83 -1.45
C ASP A 39 -26.31 -17.18 -2.56
N PHE A 40 -26.87 -17.08 -3.78
CA PHE A 40 -26.24 -16.39 -4.90
C PHE A 40 -26.05 -14.90 -4.63
N ASP A 41 -27.07 -14.21 -4.11
CA ASP A 41 -26.98 -12.78 -3.78
C ASP A 41 -25.92 -12.52 -2.70
N THR A 42 -25.85 -13.40 -1.70
CA THR A 42 -24.82 -13.33 -0.64
C THR A 42 -23.43 -13.51 -1.23
N ARG A 43 -23.23 -14.51 -2.09
CA ARG A 43 -21.94 -14.75 -2.77
C ARG A 43 -21.56 -13.56 -3.66
N LEU A 44 -22.51 -13.02 -4.42
CA LEU A 44 -22.28 -11.88 -5.29
C LEU A 44 -21.90 -10.63 -4.48
N GLN A 45 -22.54 -10.38 -3.34
CA GLN A 45 -22.18 -9.29 -2.44
C GLN A 45 -20.78 -9.48 -1.84
N GLN A 46 -20.45 -10.69 -1.40
CA GLN A 46 -19.11 -11.01 -0.89
C GLN A 46 -18.03 -10.81 -1.97
N GLU A 47 -18.31 -11.24 -3.20
CA GLU A 47 -17.38 -11.09 -4.32
C GLU A 47 -17.19 -9.61 -4.68
N ARG A 48 -18.29 -8.83 -4.72
CA ARG A 48 -18.22 -7.37 -4.91
C ARG A 48 -17.43 -6.68 -3.81
N ALA A 49 -17.65 -7.04 -2.54
CA ALA A 49 -16.89 -6.48 -1.42
C ALA A 49 -15.39 -6.84 -1.52
N SER A 50 -15.08 -8.07 -1.96
CA SER A 50 -13.70 -8.52 -2.20
C SER A 50 -13.04 -7.73 -3.34
N TYR A 51 -13.73 -7.55 -4.47
CA TYR A 51 -13.22 -6.72 -5.57
C TYR A 51 -13.09 -5.26 -5.18
N GLN A 52 -14.03 -4.70 -4.41
CA GLN A 52 -13.91 -3.34 -3.91
C GLN A 52 -12.68 -3.18 -3.03
N LYS A 53 -12.44 -4.10 -2.09
CA LYS A 53 -11.21 -4.12 -1.29
C LYS A 53 -9.95 -4.21 -2.15
N LYS A 54 -9.96 -5.02 -3.21
CA LYS A 54 -8.83 -5.11 -4.16
C LYS A 54 -8.64 -3.81 -4.95
N ILE A 55 -9.72 -3.15 -5.36
CA ILE A 55 -9.68 -1.87 -6.05
C ILE A 55 -9.13 -0.80 -5.10
N ASP A 56 -9.60 -0.76 -3.86
CA ASP A 56 -9.11 0.15 -2.84
C ASP A 56 -7.63 -0.12 -2.54
N SER A 57 -7.22 -1.39 -2.38
CA SER A 57 -5.80 -1.74 -2.17
C SER A 57 -4.92 -1.41 -3.38
N LEU A 58 -5.44 -1.51 -4.60
CA LEU A 58 -4.74 -1.12 -5.82
C LEU A 58 -4.66 0.40 -5.97
N GLN A 59 -5.72 1.13 -5.64
CA GLN A 59 -5.70 2.60 -5.60
C GLN A 59 -4.73 3.09 -4.54
N ASP A 60 -4.68 2.41 -3.39
CA ASP A 60 -3.71 2.63 -2.34
C ASP A 60 -2.32 2.40 -2.88
N PHE A 61 -2.06 1.22 -3.47
CA PHE A 61 -0.77 0.93 -4.09
C PHE A 61 -0.38 1.94 -5.19
N ILE A 62 -1.31 2.39 -6.04
CA ILE A 62 -1.04 3.39 -7.09
C ILE A 62 -0.73 4.75 -6.47
N ALA A 63 -1.50 5.18 -5.47
CA ALA A 63 -1.24 6.39 -4.68
C ALA A 63 0.11 6.32 -3.97
N PHE A 64 0.56 5.13 -3.58
CA PHE A 64 1.85 4.90 -2.92
C PHE A 64 3.00 4.57 -3.88
N GLY A 65 2.73 4.18 -5.13
CA GLY A 65 3.70 3.52 -6.00
C GLY A 65 4.04 4.25 -7.30
N GLN A 66 3.06 4.79 -8.06
CA GLN A 66 3.33 5.37 -9.39
C GLN A 66 2.20 6.31 -9.84
N ASN A 67 2.43 7.63 -9.83
CA ASN A 67 1.58 8.59 -10.56
C ASN A 67 1.97 8.69 -12.05
N ASN A 68 2.28 7.56 -12.69
CA ASN A 68 2.59 7.51 -14.12
C ASN A 68 1.40 7.00 -14.94
N LYS A 69 0.58 7.95 -15.40
CA LYS A 69 0.07 7.95 -16.77
C LYS A 69 0.05 9.39 -17.30
N ALA A 70 1.18 9.84 -17.84
CA ALA A 70 1.15 10.90 -18.84
C ALA A 70 0.53 10.35 -20.15
N PRO A 71 -0.23 11.16 -20.90
CA PRO A 71 -0.88 10.73 -22.12
C PRO A 71 0.15 10.51 -23.23
N THR A 72 0.02 9.39 -23.94
CA THR A 72 0.73 9.13 -25.19
C THR A 72 0.41 10.24 -26.18
N ILE A 73 1.40 11.10 -26.47
CA ILE A 73 1.31 12.07 -27.57
C ILE A 73 1.43 11.27 -28.87
N SER A 74 0.30 10.86 -29.42
CA SER A 74 0.22 10.47 -30.83
C SER A 74 -0.06 11.73 -31.64
N ASN A 75 0.99 12.28 -32.25
CA ASN A 75 0.85 13.25 -33.33
C ASN A 75 0.09 12.60 -34.50
N SER A 76 -1.13 13.06 -34.79
CA SER A 76 -1.56 13.35 -36.17
C SER A 76 -2.94 14.01 -36.22
N ALA A 77 -2.95 15.17 -36.90
CA ALA A 77 -4.06 15.87 -37.56
C ALA A 77 -5.24 16.41 -36.71
N GLN A 78 -5.35 17.75 -36.72
CA GLN A 78 -6.54 18.53 -36.37
C GLN A 78 -7.84 17.94 -36.94
N PRO A 79 -8.95 18.04 -36.19
CA PRO A 79 -9.89 19.11 -36.49
C PRO A 79 -10.35 19.88 -35.24
N ALA A 80 -10.69 21.14 -35.48
CA ALA A 80 -11.15 22.11 -34.49
C ALA A 80 -12.33 21.57 -33.64
N SER A 81 -12.16 21.55 -32.31
CA SER A 81 -13.28 21.49 -31.36
C SER A 81 -12.85 21.92 -29.94
N THR A 82 -13.47 23.00 -29.46
CA THR A 82 -13.80 23.38 -28.06
C THR A 82 -12.74 23.30 -26.94
N PRO A 83 -12.41 24.42 -26.23
CA PRO A 83 -11.42 24.45 -25.13
C PRO A 83 -11.83 23.78 -23.80
N ALA A 84 -13.00 23.16 -23.70
CA ALA A 84 -13.58 22.75 -22.41
C ALA A 84 -13.12 21.37 -21.90
N GLN A 85 -12.52 20.51 -22.74
CA GLN A 85 -12.16 19.14 -22.36
C GLN A 85 -10.75 19.00 -21.79
N THR A 86 -9.80 19.83 -22.21
CA THR A 86 -8.44 19.87 -21.65
C THR A 86 -8.41 20.38 -20.21
N THR A 87 -9.27 21.34 -19.87
CA THR A 87 -9.38 21.89 -18.51
C THR A 87 -9.91 20.87 -17.50
N ASN A 88 -10.86 20.02 -17.91
CA ASN A 88 -11.43 19.01 -17.00
C ASN A 88 -10.43 17.90 -16.67
N LEU A 89 -9.59 17.50 -17.63
CA LEU A 89 -8.57 16.47 -17.40
C LEU A 89 -7.47 16.98 -16.47
N SER A 90 -7.02 18.23 -16.63
CA SER A 90 -6.01 18.82 -15.75
C SER A 90 -6.52 19.04 -14.32
N ILE A 91 -7.79 19.44 -14.16
CA ILE A 91 -8.43 19.55 -12.84
C ILE A 91 -8.52 18.19 -12.15
N MET A 92 -8.96 17.14 -12.85
CA MET A 92 -9.03 15.78 -12.28
C MET A 92 -7.66 15.24 -11.90
N GLN A 93 -6.62 15.52 -12.69
CA GLN A 93 -5.24 15.13 -12.35
C GLN A 93 -4.74 15.83 -11.09
N GLN A 94 -5.01 17.13 -10.96
CA GLN A 94 -4.61 17.91 -9.79
C GLN A 94 -5.37 17.48 -8.53
N GLU A 95 -6.66 17.18 -8.64
CA GLU A 95 -7.47 16.68 -7.53
C GLU A 95 -7.02 15.28 -7.08
N ASN A 96 -6.69 14.39 -8.02
CA ASN A 96 -6.12 13.09 -7.71
C ASN A 96 -4.75 13.21 -7.05
N LEU A 97 -3.88 14.10 -7.53
CA LEU A 97 -2.58 14.37 -6.90
C LEU A 97 -2.79 14.82 -5.45
N LYS A 98 -3.66 15.80 -5.21
CA LYS A 98 -3.95 16.30 -3.87
C LYS A 98 -4.45 15.20 -2.94
N ARG A 99 -5.40 14.38 -3.38
CA ARG A 99 -5.92 13.25 -2.60
C ARG A 99 -4.82 12.21 -2.29
N THR A 100 -3.95 11.93 -3.26
CA THR A 100 -2.80 11.05 -3.07
C THR A 100 -1.81 11.62 -2.04
N LEU A 101 -1.50 12.91 -2.11
CA LEU A 101 -0.64 13.59 -1.13
C LEU A 101 -1.23 13.56 0.27
N GLU A 102 -2.53 13.85 0.40
CA GLU A 102 -3.25 13.79 1.67
C GLU A 102 -3.16 12.41 2.30
N LYS A 103 -3.29 11.34 1.49
CA LYS A 103 -3.14 9.98 1.97
C LYS A 103 -1.69 9.67 2.36
N LYS A 104 -0.73 9.95 1.48
CA LYS A 104 0.71 9.72 1.67
C LYS A 104 1.25 10.38 2.94
N TYR A 105 0.83 11.60 3.20
CA TYR A 105 1.32 12.44 4.29
C TYR A 105 0.36 12.56 5.48
N SER A 106 -0.73 11.78 5.50
CA SER A 106 -1.72 11.81 6.59
C SER A 106 -1.09 11.61 7.98
N LEU A 107 -0.23 10.60 8.12
CA LEU A 107 0.48 10.32 9.38
C LEU A 107 1.50 11.41 9.74
N LEU A 108 2.18 11.97 8.74
CA LEU A 108 3.11 13.08 8.95
C LEU A 108 2.35 14.31 9.50
N MET A 109 1.24 14.66 8.85
CA MET A 109 0.41 15.81 9.23
C MET A 109 -0.21 15.64 10.61
N SER A 110 -0.68 14.43 10.95
CA SER A 110 -1.26 14.17 12.27
C SER A 110 -0.23 14.28 13.40
N ARG A 111 1.02 13.86 13.15
CA ARG A 111 2.10 13.87 14.14
C ARG A 111 2.71 15.23 14.38
N LEU A 112 2.84 16.06 13.34
CA LEU A 112 3.44 17.39 13.47
C LEU A 112 2.54 18.42 14.17
N GLY A 113 1.22 18.15 14.24
CA GLY A 113 0.28 19.02 14.95
C GLY A 113 0.23 20.47 14.43
N LEU A 114 0.70 20.72 13.20
CA LEU A 114 0.69 22.04 12.58
C LEU A 114 -0.74 22.48 12.30
N SER A 115 -0.99 23.79 12.39
CA SER A 115 -2.29 24.38 12.08
C SER A 115 -2.15 25.69 11.31
N GLY A 116 -3.23 26.08 10.63
CA GLY A 116 -3.31 27.36 9.93
C GLY A 116 -2.26 27.49 8.81
N LEU A 117 -1.54 28.61 8.81
CA LEU A 117 -0.60 28.97 7.74
C LEU A 117 0.53 27.95 7.62
N ALA A 118 1.12 27.51 8.73
CA ALA A 118 2.25 26.56 8.72
C ALA A 118 1.86 25.20 8.13
N GLN A 119 0.64 24.73 8.39
CA GLN A 119 0.13 23.50 7.78
C GLN A 119 -0.05 23.65 6.27
N SER A 120 -0.60 24.79 5.81
CA SER A 120 -0.78 25.05 4.38
C SER A 120 0.55 25.21 3.63
N GLU A 121 1.55 25.82 4.28
CA GLU A 121 2.89 25.97 3.72
C GLU A 121 3.60 24.61 3.61
N LEU A 122 3.51 23.77 4.66
CA LEU A 122 4.02 22.40 4.60
C LEU A 122 3.36 21.60 3.47
N GLN A 123 2.04 21.68 3.32
CA GLN A 123 1.33 20.99 2.24
C GLN A 123 1.82 21.43 0.86
N SER A 124 2.03 22.73 0.66
CA SER A 124 2.57 23.26 -0.59
C SER A 124 4.00 22.78 -0.87
N LEU A 125 4.85 22.73 0.16
CA LEU A 125 6.22 22.23 0.03
C LEU A 125 6.25 20.73 -0.30
N LEU A 126 5.39 19.93 0.31
CA LEU A 126 5.25 18.50 0.00
C LEU A 126 4.71 18.25 -1.41
N GLU A 127 3.77 19.09 -1.88
CA GLU A 127 3.31 19.03 -3.27
C GLU A 127 4.45 19.31 -4.25
N GLN A 128 5.25 20.34 -4.00
CA GLN A 128 6.44 20.63 -4.81
C GLN A 128 7.46 19.48 -4.77
N ARG A 129 7.65 18.87 -3.59
CA ARG A 129 8.54 17.71 -3.42
C ARG A 129 8.13 16.56 -4.32
N GLU A 130 6.84 16.24 -4.35
CA GLU A 130 6.31 15.18 -5.22
C GLU A 130 6.35 15.55 -6.70
N GLN A 131 6.16 16.82 -7.06
CA GLN A 131 6.35 17.25 -8.44
C GLN A 131 7.79 17.02 -8.91
N ILE A 132 8.79 17.28 -8.05
CA ILE A 132 10.20 17.00 -8.36
C ILE A 132 10.46 15.50 -8.45
N LEU A 133 9.94 14.69 -7.52
CA LEU A 133 10.09 13.23 -7.55
C LEU A 133 9.49 12.60 -8.80
N ASN A 134 8.37 13.16 -9.28
CA ASN A 134 7.64 12.67 -10.46
C ASN A 134 8.06 13.33 -11.77
N ALA A 135 8.99 14.30 -11.75
CA ALA A 135 9.47 14.95 -12.96
C ALA A 135 10.21 13.92 -13.82
N SER A 136 9.60 13.52 -14.95
CA SER A 136 10.20 12.61 -15.92
C SER A 136 11.40 13.30 -16.60
N SER A 137 12.59 13.14 -16.02
CA SER A 137 13.79 13.85 -16.44
C SER A 137 14.67 13.05 -17.40
N ILE A 138 14.31 11.78 -17.67
CA ILE A 138 15.09 10.82 -18.46
C ILE A 138 14.22 10.20 -19.56
N GLY A 139 14.59 10.43 -20.82
CA GLY A 139 13.94 9.81 -21.98
C GLY A 139 14.74 8.62 -22.51
N TYR A 140 14.13 7.84 -23.41
CA TYR A 140 14.76 6.67 -24.06
C TYR A 140 16.08 6.96 -24.80
N TYR A 141 16.37 8.23 -25.08
CA TYR A 141 17.58 8.66 -25.80
C TYR A 141 18.51 9.54 -24.94
N SER A 142 18.28 9.63 -23.62
CA SER A 142 19.16 10.37 -22.73
C SER A 142 20.51 9.67 -22.62
N SER A 143 21.59 10.44 -22.80
CA SER A 143 22.95 9.96 -22.54
C SER A 143 23.18 9.75 -21.03
N GLN A 144 24.16 8.92 -20.68
CA GLN A 144 24.54 8.69 -19.27
C GLN A 144 24.82 9.99 -18.52
N LYS A 145 25.49 10.95 -19.18
CA LYS A 145 25.79 12.27 -18.61
C LYS A 145 24.52 13.10 -18.36
N GLU A 146 23.56 13.07 -19.29
CA GLU A 146 22.27 13.77 -19.12
C GLU A 146 21.43 13.14 -18.00
N ILE A 147 21.50 11.82 -17.85
CA ILE A 147 20.88 11.08 -16.74
C ILE A 147 21.48 11.54 -15.41
N GLU A 148 22.81 11.57 -15.30
CA GLU A 148 23.50 12.03 -14.09
C GLU A 148 23.18 13.50 -13.75
N GLU A 149 23.20 14.39 -14.75
CA GLU A 149 22.83 15.80 -14.57
C GLU A 149 21.36 15.99 -14.17
N ALA A 150 20.46 15.17 -14.71
CA ALA A 150 19.05 15.15 -14.33
C ALA A 150 18.87 14.68 -12.88
N VAL A 151 19.51 13.58 -12.50
CA VAL A 151 19.48 13.04 -11.13
C VAL A 151 20.05 14.05 -10.14
N ASN A 152 21.19 14.68 -10.45
CA ASN A 152 21.80 15.69 -9.59
C ASN A 152 20.89 16.91 -9.39
N ARG A 153 20.25 17.41 -10.45
CA ARG A 153 19.28 18.52 -10.35
C ARG A 153 18.06 18.14 -9.51
N GLN A 154 17.57 16.91 -9.68
CA GLN A 154 16.46 16.40 -8.89
C GLN A 154 16.83 16.31 -7.40
N GLN A 155 17.98 15.72 -7.07
CA GLN A 155 18.48 15.63 -5.70
C GLN A 155 18.69 17.01 -5.06
N GLN A 156 19.24 17.96 -5.81
CA GLN A 156 19.41 19.34 -5.35
C GLN A 156 18.05 20.00 -5.05
N GLY A 157 17.08 19.87 -5.96
CA GLY A 157 15.73 20.41 -5.75
C GLY A 157 15.02 19.80 -4.55
N LEU A 158 15.16 18.49 -4.32
CA LEU A 158 14.65 17.82 -3.13
C LEU A 158 15.33 18.32 -1.85
N GLY A 159 16.66 18.47 -1.88
CA GLY A 159 17.42 19.02 -0.75
C GLY A 159 17.03 20.46 -0.42
N ASP A 160 16.71 21.28 -1.41
CA ASP A 160 16.24 22.65 -1.21
C ASP A 160 14.87 22.68 -0.51
N ILE A 161 13.93 21.84 -0.95
CA ILE A 161 12.62 21.71 -0.32
C ILE A 161 12.73 21.15 1.10
N ASP A 162 13.51 20.10 1.30
CA ASP A 162 13.71 19.49 2.62
C ASP A 162 14.31 20.51 3.61
N ARG A 163 15.19 21.40 3.15
CA ARG A 163 15.72 22.50 3.97
C ARG A 163 14.66 23.54 4.33
N GLN A 164 13.79 23.91 3.38
CA GLN A 164 12.67 24.84 3.65
C GLN A 164 11.69 24.24 4.66
N ILE A 165 11.36 22.95 4.52
CA ILE A 165 10.52 22.23 5.48
C ILE A 165 11.20 22.20 6.85
N ALA A 166 12.50 21.87 6.93
CA ALA A 166 13.22 21.89 8.20
C ALA A 166 13.24 23.29 8.86
N GLN A 167 13.25 24.37 8.09
CA GLN A 167 13.15 25.74 8.61
C GLN A 167 11.75 26.07 9.14
N LEU A 168 10.71 25.60 8.44
CA LEU A 168 9.32 25.72 8.88
C LEU A 168 9.08 24.95 10.20
N LEU A 169 9.67 23.76 10.32
CA LEU A 169 9.60 22.93 11.52
C LEU A 169 10.54 23.48 12.60
N SER A 170 9.95 24.15 13.59
CA SER A 170 10.72 24.87 14.63
C SER A 170 11.32 23.95 15.69
N SER A 171 10.75 22.76 15.91
CA SER A 171 11.20 21.79 16.91
C SER A 171 12.16 20.75 16.31
N PRO A 172 13.23 20.34 17.02
CA PRO A 172 14.04 19.18 16.65
C PRO A 172 13.22 17.89 16.50
N GLU A 173 12.20 17.69 17.33
CA GLU A 173 11.32 16.50 17.28
C GLU A 173 10.45 16.49 16.03
N ASP A 174 9.97 17.65 15.61
CA ASP A 174 9.17 17.80 14.37
C ASP A 174 10.03 17.50 13.15
N ARG A 175 11.28 17.98 13.14
CA ARG A 175 12.25 17.66 12.08
C ARG A 175 12.57 16.17 12.03
N LYS A 176 12.79 15.55 13.19
CA LYS A 176 13.00 14.09 13.28
C LYS A 176 11.78 13.34 12.73
N THR A 177 10.59 13.77 13.10
CA THR A 177 9.32 13.19 12.62
C THR A 177 9.19 13.33 11.10
N TYR A 178 9.53 14.50 10.56
CA TYR A 178 9.57 14.73 9.12
C TYR A 178 10.55 13.80 8.41
N ASP A 179 11.80 13.72 8.88
CA ASP A 179 12.82 12.88 8.26
C ASP A 179 12.46 11.40 8.30
N LEU A 180 11.77 10.94 9.35
CA LEU A 180 11.28 9.57 9.44
C LEU A 180 10.11 9.28 8.49
N LEU A 181 9.20 10.24 8.30
CA LEU A 181 7.92 9.98 7.63
C LEU A 181 7.83 10.48 6.18
N LYS A 182 8.71 11.38 5.73
CA LYS A 182 8.63 11.97 4.37
C LYS A 182 8.69 10.95 3.24
N ASP A 183 9.43 9.86 3.44
CA ASP A 183 9.64 8.78 2.47
C ASP A 183 9.11 7.42 2.94
N SER A 184 8.25 7.38 3.98
CA SER A 184 7.77 6.14 4.59
C SER A 184 6.55 5.51 3.91
N ALA A 185 6.16 6.01 2.73
CA ALA A 185 4.93 5.60 2.05
C ALA A 185 4.88 4.08 1.77
N TYR A 186 6.02 3.50 1.39
CA TYR A 186 6.13 2.08 1.14
C TYR A 186 6.02 1.26 2.43
N GLU A 187 6.71 1.66 3.50
CA GLU A 187 6.62 1.00 4.80
C GLU A 187 5.21 1.10 5.38
N GLN A 188 4.56 2.25 5.25
CA GLN A 188 3.16 2.43 5.63
C GLN A 188 2.27 1.43 4.90
N TYR A 189 2.40 1.28 3.58
CA TYR A 189 1.65 0.30 2.80
C TYR A 189 1.93 -1.14 3.25
N GLN A 190 3.20 -1.52 3.41
CA GLN A 190 3.57 -2.86 3.84
C GLN A 190 3.00 -3.19 5.23
N MET A 191 3.14 -2.27 6.19
CA MET A 191 2.65 -2.45 7.55
C MET A 191 1.13 -2.50 7.57
N ASN A 192 0.43 -1.64 6.81
CA ASN A 192 -1.03 -1.68 6.71
C ASN A 192 -1.53 -3.02 6.16
N ASN A 193 -0.91 -3.54 5.10
CA ASN A 193 -1.24 -4.87 4.58
C ASN A 193 -1.04 -5.96 5.63
N PHE A 194 0.07 -5.91 6.38
CA PHE A 194 0.31 -6.84 7.48
C PHE A 194 -0.80 -6.73 8.54
N PHE A 195 -1.16 -5.51 8.95
CA PHE A 195 -2.21 -5.31 9.94
C PHE A 195 -3.56 -5.81 9.47
N ASP A 196 -3.90 -5.65 8.19
CA ASP A 196 -5.15 -6.12 7.60
C ASP A 196 -5.21 -7.66 7.54
N GLU A 197 -4.08 -8.33 7.30
CA GLU A 197 -3.95 -9.79 7.35
C GLU A 197 -3.95 -10.33 8.79
N ALA A 198 -3.33 -9.60 9.72
CA ALA A 198 -3.13 -10.01 11.12
C ALA A 198 -4.29 -9.64 12.07
N GLN A 199 -5.46 -9.21 11.54
CA GLN A 199 -6.62 -8.78 12.35
C GLN A 199 -7.15 -9.87 13.29
N GLY A 200 -6.96 -11.16 12.94
CA GLY A 200 -7.24 -12.31 13.80
C GLY A 200 -8.54 -12.22 14.64
N SER A 201 -8.49 -12.73 15.86
CA SER A 201 -9.56 -12.56 16.87
C SER A 201 -9.42 -11.26 17.69
N SER A 202 -8.29 -10.59 17.59
CA SER A 202 -7.96 -9.38 18.35
C SER A 202 -7.30 -8.36 17.42
N PRO A 203 -8.04 -7.35 16.95
CA PRO A 203 -7.49 -6.27 16.14
C PRO A 203 -6.32 -5.58 16.85
N ILE A 204 -5.26 -5.26 16.10
CA ILE A 204 -4.15 -4.45 16.62
C ILE A 204 -4.64 -2.99 16.76
N PRO A 205 -4.59 -2.38 17.96
CA PRO A 205 -4.99 -0.98 18.14
C PRO A 205 -4.15 -0.03 17.30
N THR A 206 -4.74 1.08 16.85
CA THR A 206 -4.07 2.07 15.98
C THR A 206 -2.79 2.60 16.60
N GLU A 207 -2.77 2.84 17.92
CA GLU A 207 -1.60 3.34 18.64
C GLU A 207 -0.42 2.35 18.54
N LYS A 208 -0.71 1.05 18.62
CA LYS A 208 0.30 0.00 18.46
C LYS A 208 0.76 -0.14 17.02
N ARG A 209 -0.14 0.01 16.05
CA ARG A 209 0.20 0.01 14.62
C ARG A 209 1.19 1.12 14.28
N GLU A 210 0.89 2.33 14.75
CA GLU A 210 1.78 3.46 14.57
C GLU A 210 3.11 3.28 15.30
N ALA A 211 3.10 2.79 16.55
CA ALA A 211 4.33 2.54 17.30
C ALA A 211 5.25 1.53 16.58
N LEU A 212 4.69 0.47 16.00
CA LEU A 212 5.43 -0.50 15.20
C LEU A 212 6.02 0.12 13.94
N LEU A 213 5.23 0.92 13.21
CA LEU A 213 5.71 1.61 12.02
C LEU A 213 6.86 2.56 12.35
N ILE A 214 6.71 3.39 13.39
CA ILE A 214 7.76 4.32 13.81
C ILE A 214 9.02 3.55 14.23
N SER A 215 8.87 2.47 15.02
CA SER A 215 10.02 1.63 15.39
C SER A 215 10.71 1.05 14.16
N LYS A 216 9.98 0.57 13.15
CA LYS A 216 10.58 0.06 11.90
C LYS A 216 11.36 1.15 11.17
N LEU A 217 10.78 2.36 11.07
CA LEU A 217 11.40 3.49 10.37
C LEU A 217 12.65 3.99 11.09
N GLU A 218 12.64 4.08 12.42
CA GLU A 218 13.81 4.47 13.21
C GLU A 218 14.96 3.48 13.01
N GLN A 219 14.69 2.18 13.13
CA GLN A 219 15.72 1.17 12.95
C GLN A 219 16.23 1.09 11.50
N LYS A 220 15.33 1.27 10.51
CA LYS A 220 15.73 1.42 9.10
C LYS A 220 16.64 2.62 8.90
N GLN A 221 16.33 3.76 9.51
CA GLN A 221 17.13 4.98 9.39
C GLN A 221 18.52 4.80 10.02
N GLU A 222 18.62 4.15 11.17
CA GLU A 222 19.90 3.81 11.80
C GLU A 222 20.75 2.91 10.90
N PHE A 223 20.15 1.87 10.32
CA PHE A 223 20.82 1.01 9.36
C PHE A 223 21.28 1.78 8.10
N MET A 224 20.43 2.64 7.53
CA MET A 224 20.80 3.44 6.37
C MET A 224 21.98 4.38 6.68
N ARG A 225 22.01 5.03 7.84
CA ARG A 225 23.17 5.85 8.25
C ARG A 225 24.45 5.04 8.36
N TYR A 226 24.37 3.82 8.91
CA TYR A 226 25.51 2.91 8.95
C TYR A 226 25.99 2.58 7.53
N MET A 227 25.07 2.29 6.61
CA MET A 227 25.37 1.95 5.22
C MET A 227 25.91 3.13 4.42
N GLU A 228 25.44 4.36 4.67
CA GLU A 228 26.01 5.57 4.08
C GLU A 228 27.46 5.79 4.54
N ALA A 229 27.73 5.58 5.83
CA ALA A 229 29.07 5.75 6.40
C ALA A 229 30.06 4.66 5.96
N SER A 230 29.59 3.42 5.77
CA SER A 230 30.43 2.24 5.50
C SER A 230 30.42 1.75 4.05
N GLY A 231 29.40 2.11 3.26
CA GLY A 231 29.17 1.55 1.92
C GLY A 231 30.29 1.84 0.94
N SER A 232 30.83 3.06 0.97
CA SER A 232 32.00 3.43 0.16
C SER A 232 33.26 2.68 0.59
N SER A 233 33.41 2.38 1.88
CA SER A 233 34.52 1.57 2.39
C SER A 233 34.42 0.13 1.92
N ILE A 234 33.22 -0.47 1.94
CA ILE A 234 32.99 -1.84 1.46
C ILE A 234 33.27 -1.97 -0.04
N GLN A 235 32.83 -0.99 -0.84
CA GLN A 235 33.00 -1.01 -2.30
C GLN A 235 34.47 -0.88 -2.73
N ASN A 236 35.27 -0.12 -1.98
CA ASN A 236 36.68 0.14 -2.29
C ASN A 236 37.67 -0.73 -1.49
N ALA A 237 37.18 -1.63 -0.63
CA ALA A 237 38.00 -2.50 0.19
C ALA A 237 38.86 -3.47 -0.64
N SER A 238 40.03 -3.84 -0.11
CA SER A 238 40.84 -4.90 -0.72
C SER A 238 40.14 -6.26 -0.62
N THR A 239 40.60 -7.23 -1.41
CA THR A 239 40.07 -8.61 -1.40
C THR A 239 40.16 -9.26 -0.01
N GLU A 240 41.15 -8.88 0.80
CA GLU A 240 41.37 -9.40 2.15
C GLU A 240 40.45 -8.75 3.20
N GLU A 241 40.18 -7.45 3.08
CA GLU A 241 39.37 -6.69 4.04
C GLU A 241 37.87 -6.78 3.75
N LYS A 242 37.50 -6.96 2.49
CA LYS A 242 36.12 -6.95 2.02
C LYS A 242 35.21 -7.99 2.71
N PRO A 243 35.62 -9.26 2.94
CA PRO A 243 34.79 -10.23 3.66
C PRO A 243 34.45 -9.78 5.08
N PHE A 244 35.41 -9.17 5.79
CA PHE A 244 35.19 -8.66 7.14
C PHE A 244 34.19 -7.50 7.15
N LEU A 245 34.30 -6.56 6.21
CA LEU A 245 33.37 -5.43 6.12
C LEU A 245 31.96 -5.86 5.69
N ILE A 246 31.85 -6.86 4.81
CA ILE A 246 30.57 -7.47 4.44
C ILE A 246 29.92 -8.13 5.66
N GLU A 247 30.69 -8.87 6.47
CA GLU A 247 30.16 -9.46 7.71
C GLU A 247 29.68 -8.38 8.69
N LYS A 248 30.41 -7.26 8.81
CA LYS A 248 29.95 -6.12 9.64
C LYS A 248 28.66 -5.48 9.14
N ALA A 249 28.46 -5.41 7.83
CA ALA A 249 27.20 -4.96 7.28
C ALA A 249 26.07 -5.97 7.49
N HIS A 250 26.38 -7.27 7.49
CA HIS A 250 25.42 -8.33 7.83
C HIS A 250 25.00 -8.25 9.31
N GLU A 251 25.95 -8.07 10.22
CA GLU A 251 25.69 -7.84 11.65
C GLU A 251 24.77 -6.61 11.84
N ALA A 252 25.06 -5.49 11.18
CA ALA A 252 24.22 -4.29 11.27
C ALA A 252 22.79 -4.51 10.74
N LEU A 253 22.64 -5.31 9.68
CA LEU A 253 21.32 -5.69 9.16
C LEU A 253 20.57 -6.61 10.14
N HIS A 254 21.30 -7.51 10.81
CA HIS A 254 20.75 -8.38 11.84
C HIS A 254 20.29 -7.57 13.06
N ASP A 255 21.10 -6.59 13.51
CA ASP A 255 20.75 -5.70 14.61
C ASP A 255 19.49 -4.88 14.31
N TYR A 256 19.35 -4.37 13.08
CA TYR A 256 18.10 -3.73 12.63
C TYR A 256 16.91 -4.69 12.82
N LYS A 257 16.99 -5.90 12.25
CA LYS A 257 15.91 -6.89 12.36
C LYS A 257 15.56 -7.19 13.81
N ASP A 258 16.56 -7.50 14.63
CA ASP A 258 16.36 -7.94 16.01
C ASP A 258 15.78 -6.83 16.88
N ASN A 259 16.28 -5.60 16.74
CA ASN A 259 15.75 -4.45 17.48
C ASN A 259 14.29 -4.18 17.12
N PHE A 260 13.95 -4.24 15.83
CA PHE A 260 12.57 -4.08 15.38
C PHE A 260 11.66 -5.19 15.94
N LEU A 261 12.06 -6.45 15.81
CA LEU A 261 11.26 -7.59 16.28
C LEU A 261 11.13 -7.59 17.81
N ASN A 262 12.17 -7.22 18.55
CA ASN A 262 12.12 -7.08 20.00
C ASN A 262 11.08 -6.04 20.44
N ASN A 263 11.01 -4.89 19.74
CA ASN A 263 9.96 -3.90 19.98
C ASN A 263 8.58 -4.46 19.61
N ALA A 264 8.49 -5.17 18.49
CA ALA A 264 7.23 -5.73 18.03
C ALA A 264 6.63 -6.76 18.98
N ARG A 265 7.48 -7.55 19.65
CA ARG A 265 7.06 -8.54 20.65
C ARG A 265 6.29 -7.96 21.83
N ALA A 266 6.57 -6.71 22.21
CA ALA A 266 5.84 -6.03 23.28
C ALA A 266 4.46 -5.52 22.84
N ASN A 267 4.25 -5.38 21.53
CA ASN A 267 3.06 -4.75 20.96
C ASN A 267 2.05 -5.77 20.41
N LEU A 268 2.51 -6.95 20.00
CA LEU A 268 1.72 -7.97 19.30
C LEU A 268 1.39 -9.18 20.19
N THR A 269 0.33 -9.91 19.85
CA THR A 269 0.11 -11.25 20.40
C THR A 269 1.15 -12.23 19.83
N PRO A 270 1.35 -13.42 20.44
CA PRO A 270 2.29 -14.42 19.93
C PRO A 270 2.07 -14.77 18.45
N ASP A 271 0.82 -15.05 18.05
CA ASP A 271 0.49 -15.40 16.67
C ASP A 271 0.76 -14.24 15.69
N GLN A 272 0.42 -13.01 16.08
CA GLN A 272 0.68 -11.82 15.28
C GLN A 272 2.18 -11.55 15.14
N TYR A 273 2.94 -11.76 16.22
CA TYR A 273 4.38 -11.63 16.24
C TYR A 273 5.05 -12.68 15.35
N ASP A 274 4.63 -13.94 15.41
CA ASP A 274 5.19 -15.01 14.58
C ASP A 274 4.94 -14.75 13.09
N ALA A 275 3.74 -14.27 12.72
CA ALA A 275 3.42 -13.86 11.36
C ALA A 275 4.27 -12.67 10.89
N LEU A 276 4.47 -11.65 11.75
CA LEU A 276 5.35 -10.54 11.43
C LEU A 276 6.79 -11.02 11.23
N ARG A 277 7.30 -11.84 12.14
CA ARG A 277 8.68 -12.36 12.10
C ARG A 277 8.94 -13.11 10.79
N GLU A 278 8.04 -13.98 10.36
CA GLU A 278 8.19 -14.73 9.10
C GLU A 278 8.25 -13.79 7.89
N ARG A 279 7.33 -12.81 7.84
CA ARG A 279 7.26 -11.83 6.76
C ARG A 279 8.51 -10.96 6.70
N GLU A 280 8.97 -10.45 7.85
CA GLU A 280 10.17 -9.62 7.92
C GLU A 280 11.41 -10.43 7.56
N GLN A 281 11.55 -11.67 8.05
CA GLN A 281 12.69 -12.52 7.72
C GLN A 281 12.91 -12.61 6.20
N LYS A 282 11.83 -12.85 5.44
CA LYS A 282 11.90 -12.85 3.97
C LYS A 282 12.38 -11.51 3.41
N GLN A 283 11.86 -10.41 3.93
CA GLN A 283 12.23 -9.07 3.48
C GLN A 283 13.71 -8.72 3.78
N PHE A 284 14.21 -9.16 4.94
CA PHE A 284 15.60 -9.01 5.35
C PHE A 284 16.54 -9.88 4.49
N ASP A 285 16.14 -11.11 4.17
CA ASP A 285 16.89 -11.99 3.26
C ASP A 285 16.99 -11.37 1.86
N GLU A 286 15.88 -10.85 1.32
CA GLU A 286 15.87 -10.13 0.04
C GLU A 286 16.78 -8.89 0.06
N MET A 287 16.77 -8.14 1.17
CA MET A 287 17.66 -6.98 1.36
C MET A 287 19.13 -7.41 1.38
N TRP A 288 19.45 -8.49 2.09
CA TRP A 288 20.81 -9.02 2.17
C TRP A 288 21.33 -9.47 0.81
N GLU A 289 20.53 -10.22 0.04
CA GLU A 289 20.91 -10.63 -1.32
C GLU A 289 21.14 -9.42 -2.23
N SER A 290 20.29 -8.39 -2.13
CA SER A 290 20.47 -7.15 -2.90
C SER A 290 21.77 -6.42 -2.55
N LEU A 291 22.14 -6.39 -1.26
CA LEU A 291 23.37 -5.74 -0.80
C LEU A 291 24.61 -6.50 -1.29
N LYS A 292 24.63 -7.82 -1.13
CA LYS A 292 25.72 -8.67 -1.64
C LYS A 292 25.92 -8.50 -3.15
N ALA A 293 24.83 -8.51 -3.92
CA ALA A 293 24.87 -8.29 -5.36
C ALA A 293 25.48 -6.91 -5.69
N GLY A 294 25.11 -5.86 -4.96
CA GLY A 294 25.65 -4.51 -5.11
C GLY A 294 27.17 -4.43 -4.84
N TRP A 295 27.68 -5.27 -3.96
CA TRP A 295 29.12 -5.34 -3.66
C TRP A 295 29.89 -6.33 -4.53
N GLY A 296 29.23 -7.07 -5.41
CA GLY A 296 29.85 -8.14 -6.21
C GLY A 296 30.37 -9.30 -5.35
N ALA A 297 29.73 -9.55 -4.19
CA ALA A 297 29.97 -10.72 -3.37
C ALA A 297 28.99 -11.83 -3.80
N GLN A 298 29.51 -12.92 -4.37
CA GLN A 298 28.74 -14.13 -4.70
C GLN A 298 29.22 -15.28 -3.81
#